data_AF-A0A532TMX7-F1
#
_entry.id   AF-A0A532TMX7-F1
#
_cell.length_a   1.000
_cell.length_b   1.000
_cell.length_c   1.000
_cell.angle_alpha   90.00
_cell.angle_beta   90.00
_cell.angle_gamma   90.00
#
_symmetry.space_group_name_H-M   'P 1'
#
loop_
_entity.id
_entity.type
_entity.pdbx_description
1 polymer ?
#
loop_
_entity_poly.entity_id
_entity_poly.type
_entity_poly.pdbx_seq_one_letter_code
_entity_poly.pdbx_strand_id
1 'polypeptide(L)'
;MNGIWDIKADAVEKGDNHRDVSPLTDKTWKDDNGFTHYIFSKTAFNNPWYSIQENDFELFENFIEGGSRAYPSDGSIPCDIIAEEARKILKKLEECSNDPNHHYCELARDSLKHGKFSLVRGTLKLYLGKYTTRDWRRKRFTDDIDFWMFQIILLDSTLRDCSFIKNKNTGEWEKTIEWKNPITKEFRRETLFAANNLNQLLDFGAGSYLEGSSLKEIFDKKIKRGHDVDLSDIINVAMVNNGTDGSHKEEWLEALSSFEQAANTRNIRTTSNLISLYRYSFAIADYLKRVSEAIKRYNDLIFDKSKYPDKTLKKLCRFSKHWVNFLNINGPEETRKILHEFYLEQAEEKLTHAENLKLFSNKILKLLNSKYEYLKVTFDIET
;
A
#
# COMPACT_ATOMS: atom_id res chain seq x y z
N MET A 1 12.63 -28.41 1.88
CA MET A 1 11.92 -27.23 1.32
C MET A 1 11.73 -27.31 -0.19
N ASN A 2 12.70 -27.88 -0.95
CA ASN A 2 12.65 -28.07 -2.41
C ASN A 2 11.26 -28.52 -2.91
N GLY A 3 10.61 -27.63 -3.65
CA GLY A 3 9.32 -27.85 -4.29
C GLY A 3 8.10 -27.27 -3.57
N ILE A 4 8.23 -26.75 -2.34
CA ILE A 4 7.12 -26.16 -1.58
C ILE A 4 7.16 -24.62 -1.64
N TRP A 5 8.31 -24.01 -1.36
CA TRP A 5 8.57 -22.58 -1.53
C TRP A 5 10.06 -22.32 -1.79
N ASP A 6 10.38 -21.10 -2.22
CA ASP A 6 11.73 -20.61 -2.42
C ASP A 6 12.21 -19.87 -1.16
N ILE A 7 13.32 -20.32 -0.58
CA ILE A 7 13.93 -19.66 0.60
C ILE A 7 14.56 -18.31 0.25
N LYS A 8 14.89 -18.10 -1.03
CA LYS A 8 15.28 -16.81 -1.58
C LYS A 8 14.24 -16.45 -2.63
N ALA A 9 13.37 -15.52 -2.26
CA ALA A 9 12.31 -15.07 -3.14
C ALA A 9 12.75 -13.82 -3.89
N ASP A 10 12.42 -13.81 -5.17
CA ASP A 10 12.82 -12.79 -6.11
C ASP A 10 11.91 -11.57 -6.09
N ALA A 11 12.52 -10.40 -5.98
CA ALA A 11 11.81 -9.12 -5.90
C ALA A 11 11.69 -8.40 -7.25
N VAL A 12 12.45 -8.78 -8.29
CA VAL A 12 12.34 -8.19 -9.64
C VAL A 12 12.37 -9.28 -10.72
N GLU A 13 13.37 -10.16 -10.72
CA GLU A 13 13.58 -11.25 -11.69
C GLU A 13 14.01 -12.56 -11.01
N LYS A 14 13.79 -13.69 -11.70
CA LYS A 14 14.16 -15.01 -11.17
C LYS A 14 15.67 -15.08 -10.87
N GLY A 15 16.07 -15.20 -9.60
CA GLY A 15 17.46 -15.27 -9.14
C GLY A 15 18.02 -14.01 -8.46
N ASP A 16 17.24 -12.95 -8.26
CA ASP A 16 17.68 -11.73 -7.56
C ASP A 16 17.97 -11.94 -6.07
N ASN A 17 17.35 -12.95 -5.44
CA ASN A 17 17.58 -13.35 -4.05
C ASN A 17 17.40 -12.24 -2.99
N HIS A 18 16.64 -11.18 -3.29
CA HIS A 18 16.53 -10.01 -2.40
C HIS A 18 15.76 -10.26 -1.10
N ARG A 19 14.85 -11.25 -1.05
CA ARG A 19 14.05 -11.54 0.14
C ARG A 19 14.33 -12.92 0.70
N ASP A 20 14.72 -12.97 1.97
CA ASP A 20 14.94 -14.22 2.70
C ASP A 20 13.64 -14.75 3.31
N VAL A 21 13.22 -15.92 2.85
CA VAL A 21 12.03 -16.67 3.28
C VAL A 21 12.45 -18.01 3.89
N SER A 22 13.59 -18.02 4.59
CA SER A 22 14.01 -19.17 5.39
C SER A 22 13.28 -19.20 6.74
N PRO A 23 12.83 -20.37 7.20
CA PRO A 23 12.38 -20.55 8.57
C PRO A 23 13.58 -20.59 9.51
N LEU A 24 13.30 -20.42 10.80
CA LEU A 24 14.23 -20.59 11.90
C LEU A 24 14.54 -22.09 12.05
N THR A 25 15.72 -22.50 11.56
CA THR A 25 16.12 -23.91 11.52
C THR A 25 16.23 -24.53 12.90
N ASP A 26 16.65 -23.75 13.89
CA ASP A 26 16.77 -24.11 15.30
C ASP A 26 15.41 -24.29 15.99
N LYS A 27 14.36 -23.64 15.47
CA LYS A 27 12.99 -23.75 15.99
C LYS A 27 12.11 -24.67 15.18
N THR A 28 12.57 -25.16 14.03
CA THR A 28 11.82 -26.11 13.20
C THR A 28 11.86 -27.50 13.83
N TRP A 29 10.71 -28.14 13.97
CA TRP A 29 10.60 -29.44 14.67
C TRP A 29 9.60 -30.37 13.98
N LYS A 30 9.58 -31.64 14.39
CA LYS A 30 8.65 -32.66 13.88
C LYS A 30 7.81 -33.22 15.01
N ASP A 31 6.49 -33.28 14.81
CA ASP A 31 5.55 -33.82 15.81
C ASP A 31 5.41 -35.35 15.75
N ASP A 32 4.72 -35.91 16.73
CA ASP A 32 4.47 -37.36 16.85
C ASP A 32 3.61 -37.91 15.71
N ASN A 33 2.80 -37.06 15.06
CA ASN A 33 2.00 -37.42 13.88
C ASN A 33 2.80 -37.37 12.57
N GLY A 34 4.05 -36.91 12.66
CA GLY A 34 5.01 -36.79 11.58
C GLY A 34 4.93 -35.48 10.78
N PHE A 35 4.25 -34.45 11.29
CA PHE A 35 4.23 -33.11 10.72
C PHE A 35 5.52 -32.37 11.00
N THR A 36 6.07 -31.71 9.97
CA THR A 36 7.19 -30.79 10.12
C THR A 36 6.66 -29.37 10.29
N HIS A 37 6.95 -28.75 11.43
CA HIS A 37 6.58 -27.39 11.79
C HIS A 37 7.71 -26.44 11.42
N TYR A 38 7.51 -25.66 10.36
CA TYR A 38 8.44 -24.60 9.97
C TYR A 38 8.05 -23.30 10.65
N ILE A 39 8.90 -22.85 11.59
CA ILE A 39 8.69 -21.63 12.34
C ILE A 39 9.40 -20.47 11.64
N PHE A 40 8.68 -19.39 11.34
CA PHE A 40 9.26 -18.22 10.69
C PHE A 40 9.39 -17.05 11.67
N SER A 41 10.46 -16.27 11.54
CA SER A 41 10.58 -15.00 12.25
C SER A 41 9.67 -13.93 11.64
N LYS A 42 9.21 -13.02 12.49
CA LYS A 42 8.61 -11.75 12.04
C LYS A 42 9.72 -10.93 11.37
N THR A 43 9.42 -10.28 10.26
CA THR A 43 10.41 -9.45 9.54
C THR A 43 9.77 -8.17 9.06
N ALA A 44 10.52 -7.07 9.07
CA ALA A 44 10.09 -5.80 8.50
C ALA A 44 10.59 -5.67 7.06
N PHE A 45 9.94 -4.84 6.25
CA PHE A 45 10.50 -4.47 4.94
C PHE A 45 11.88 -3.87 5.13
N ASN A 46 12.84 -4.26 4.28
CA ASN A 46 14.16 -3.68 4.32
C ASN A 46 14.07 -2.20 3.95
N ASN A 47 14.57 -1.32 4.82
CA ASN A 47 14.64 0.10 4.54
C ASN A 47 15.93 0.70 5.11
N PRO A 48 16.88 1.13 4.27
CA PRO A 48 18.14 1.68 4.75
C PRO A 48 18.01 3.10 5.33
N TRP A 49 16.87 3.77 5.13
CA TRP A 49 16.64 5.16 5.56
C TRP A 49 15.73 5.26 6.80
N TYR A 50 15.28 4.14 7.35
CA TYR A 50 14.38 4.14 8.50
C TYR A 50 14.65 2.97 9.45
N SER A 51 14.87 3.29 10.73
CA SER A 51 14.94 2.32 11.82
C SER A 51 13.75 2.48 12.77
N ILE A 52 13.18 1.35 13.21
CA ILE A 52 12.18 1.34 14.27
C ILE A 52 12.91 1.58 15.59
N GLN A 53 12.51 2.61 16.34
CA GLN A 53 13.13 2.92 17.62
C GLN A 53 12.80 1.85 18.67
N GLU A 54 13.79 1.45 19.45
CA GLU A 54 13.60 0.52 20.57
C GLU A 54 12.96 1.21 21.77
N ASN A 55 13.31 2.48 22.00
CA ASN A 55 12.80 3.27 23.11
C ASN A 55 11.37 3.80 22.82
N ASP A 56 10.43 3.54 23.74
CA ASP A 56 9.02 3.96 23.58
C ASP A 56 8.85 5.49 23.53
N PHE A 57 9.69 6.25 24.23
CA PHE A 57 9.62 7.71 24.20
C PHE A 57 10.09 8.26 22.84
N GLU A 58 11.20 7.73 22.30
CA GLU A 58 11.65 8.08 20.95
C GLU A 58 10.63 7.66 19.89
N LEU A 59 9.95 6.53 20.08
CA LEU A 59 8.87 6.08 19.22
C LEU A 59 7.70 7.06 19.22
N PHE A 60 7.34 7.59 20.40
CA PHE A 60 6.33 8.65 20.54
C PHE A 60 6.76 9.95 19.85
N GLU A 61 7.99 10.42 20.10
CA GLU A 61 8.53 11.64 19.46
C GLU A 61 8.54 11.50 17.93
N ASN A 62 9.03 10.37 17.42
CA ASN A 62 9.04 10.06 15.99
C ASN A 62 7.62 10.10 15.41
N PHE A 63 6.62 9.51 16.09
CA PHE A 63 5.23 9.52 15.66
C PHE A 63 4.65 10.94 15.55
N ILE A 64 4.78 11.77 16.58
CA ILE A 64 4.19 13.13 16.59
C ILE A 64 4.88 14.07 15.60
N GLU A 65 6.17 13.83 15.32
CA GLU A 65 6.91 14.50 14.24
C GLU A 65 6.55 13.97 12.84
N GLY A 66 5.53 13.12 12.73
CA GLY A 66 5.05 12.59 11.47
C GLY A 66 5.96 11.52 10.87
N GLY A 67 6.96 11.07 11.61
CA GLY A 67 7.77 9.92 11.24
C GLY A 67 7.00 8.62 11.48
N SER A 68 7.08 7.74 10.50
CA SER A 68 6.52 6.40 10.58
C SER A 68 7.40 5.48 9.74
N ARG A 69 7.10 4.18 9.77
CA ARG A 69 7.67 3.21 8.83
C ARG A 69 7.63 3.75 7.40
N ALA A 70 8.77 3.68 6.72
CA ALA A 70 8.81 3.97 5.31
C ALA A 70 8.13 2.85 4.52
N TYR A 71 7.44 3.22 3.44
CA TYR A 71 6.74 2.28 2.58
C TYR A 71 7.61 1.95 1.37
N PRO A 72 7.75 0.65 1.01
CA PRO A 72 8.29 0.28 -0.29
C PRO A 72 7.58 1.07 -1.40
N SER A 73 8.37 1.59 -2.32
CA SER A 73 7.92 2.49 -3.39
C SER A 73 8.60 2.09 -4.70
N ASP A 74 7.92 2.34 -5.81
CA ASP A 74 8.34 1.96 -7.16
C ASP A 74 8.59 3.18 -8.07
N GLY A 75 8.52 4.40 -7.54
CA GLY A 75 8.90 5.61 -8.26
C GLY A 75 9.39 6.73 -7.34
N SER A 76 9.66 7.89 -7.93
CA SER A 76 10.25 9.06 -7.25
C SER A 76 9.25 10.18 -6.97
N ILE A 77 8.01 10.08 -7.47
CA ILE A 77 6.98 11.11 -7.35
C ILE A 77 5.99 10.74 -6.24
N PRO A 78 5.68 11.66 -5.30
CA PRO A 78 4.62 11.48 -4.34
C PRO A 78 3.29 11.07 -4.99
N CYS A 79 2.65 10.02 -4.47
CA CYS A 79 1.41 9.49 -5.05
C CYS A 79 0.25 10.52 -5.04
N ASP A 80 0.26 11.50 -4.13
CA ASP A 80 -0.73 12.57 -4.11
C ASP A 80 -0.65 13.51 -5.32
N ILE A 81 0.57 13.78 -5.80
CA ILE A 81 0.81 14.57 -7.01
C ILE A 81 0.33 13.80 -8.24
N ILE A 82 0.67 12.51 -8.34
CA ILE A 82 0.20 11.67 -9.46
C ILE A 82 -1.33 11.52 -9.43
N ALA A 83 -1.91 11.37 -8.24
CA ALA A 83 -3.36 11.31 -8.09
C ALA A 83 -4.05 12.61 -8.54
N GLU A 84 -3.41 13.76 -8.42
CA GLU A 84 -3.90 15.02 -8.98
C GLU A 84 -3.95 14.98 -10.51
N GLU A 85 -2.89 14.49 -11.16
CA GLU A 85 -2.84 14.32 -12.62
C GLU A 85 -3.86 13.29 -13.11
N ALA A 86 -3.98 12.15 -12.43
CA ALA A 86 -5.01 11.15 -12.72
C ALA A 86 -6.43 11.76 -12.63
N ARG A 87 -6.70 12.62 -11.64
CA ARG A 87 -8.00 13.31 -11.51
C ARG A 87 -8.27 14.26 -12.68
N LYS A 88 -7.25 14.95 -13.20
CA LYS A 88 -7.40 15.82 -14.39
C LYS A 88 -7.83 15.00 -15.60
N ILE A 89 -7.19 13.86 -15.84
CA ILE A 89 -7.54 12.93 -16.93
C ILE A 89 -8.96 12.38 -16.76
N LEU A 90 -9.29 11.86 -15.57
CA LEU A 90 -10.62 11.31 -15.28
C LEU A 90 -11.72 12.37 -15.41
N LYS A 91 -11.46 13.62 -15.00
CA LYS A 91 -12.41 14.74 -15.16
C LYS A 91 -12.65 15.05 -16.63
N LYS A 92 -11.62 15.02 -17.46
CA LYS A 92 -11.74 15.26 -18.90
C LYS A 92 -12.58 14.17 -19.59
N LEU A 93 -12.43 12.90 -19.18
CA LEU A 93 -13.31 11.82 -19.65
C LEU A 93 -14.78 12.05 -19.24
N GLU A 94 -15.00 12.50 -18.00
CA GLU A 94 -16.33 12.83 -17.47
C GLU A 94 -16.95 14.00 -18.25
N GLU A 95 -16.19 15.06 -18.55
CA GLU A 95 -16.60 16.16 -19.42
C GLU A 95 -17.00 15.66 -20.82
N CYS A 96 -16.19 14.81 -21.46
CA CYS A 96 -16.50 14.21 -22.75
C CYS A 96 -17.81 13.39 -22.73
N SER A 97 -18.08 12.65 -21.64
CA SER A 97 -19.30 11.85 -21.50
C SER A 97 -20.58 12.68 -21.33
N ASN A 98 -20.42 13.93 -20.89
CA ASN A 98 -21.52 14.85 -20.61
C ASN A 98 -21.81 15.81 -21.77
N ASP A 99 -20.94 15.89 -22.78
CA ASP A 99 -21.14 16.70 -23.99
C ASP A 99 -21.69 15.83 -25.14
N PRO A 100 -22.99 15.89 -25.47
CA PRO A 100 -23.59 15.07 -26.52
C PRO A 100 -23.02 15.37 -27.92
N ASN A 101 -22.38 16.53 -28.11
CA ASN A 101 -21.79 16.92 -29.39
C ASN A 101 -20.33 16.47 -29.51
N HIS A 102 -19.72 15.98 -28.42
CA HIS A 102 -18.35 15.50 -28.44
C HIS A 102 -18.26 14.20 -29.23
N HIS A 103 -17.33 14.13 -30.19
CA HIS A 103 -17.15 12.96 -31.07
C HIS A 103 -16.84 11.64 -30.35
N TYR A 104 -16.36 11.70 -29.10
CA TYR A 104 -16.17 10.52 -28.23
C TYR A 104 -17.22 10.35 -27.10
N CYS A 105 -18.34 11.08 -27.13
CA CYS A 105 -19.32 11.08 -26.03
C CYS A 105 -19.77 9.66 -25.64
N GLU A 106 -20.21 8.86 -26.61
CA GLU A 106 -20.67 7.48 -26.37
C GLU A 106 -19.57 6.55 -25.87
N LEU A 107 -18.33 6.70 -26.40
CA LEU A 107 -17.18 5.94 -25.90
C LEU A 107 -16.86 6.29 -24.44
N ALA A 108 -16.98 7.56 -24.08
CA ALA A 108 -16.74 8.03 -22.72
C ALA A 108 -17.83 7.54 -21.75
N ARG A 109 -19.10 7.55 -22.18
CA ARG A 109 -20.22 6.99 -21.41
C ARG A 109 -20.05 5.50 -21.15
N ASP A 110 -19.71 4.71 -22.17
CA ASP A 110 -19.45 3.27 -22.00
C ASP A 110 -18.25 3.01 -21.07
N SER A 111 -17.17 3.79 -21.22
CA SER A 111 -16.00 3.68 -20.34
C SER A 111 -16.38 3.94 -18.87
N LEU A 112 -17.24 4.92 -18.61
CA LEU A 112 -17.59 5.38 -17.26
C LEU A 112 -18.74 4.61 -16.61
N LYS A 113 -19.32 3.60 -17.26
CA LYS A 113 -20.49 2.86 -16.75
C LYS A 113 -20.28 2.22 -15.37
N HIS A 114 -19.04 1.86 -15.02
CA HIS A 114 -18.67 1.30 -13.72
C HIS A 114 -17.99 2.32 -12.79
N GLY A 115 -18.15 3.61 -13.10
CA GLY A 115 -17.55 4.72 -12.37
C GLY A 115 -16.10 5.00 -12.77
N LYS A 116 -15.67 6.26 -12.65
CA LYS A 116 -14.35 6.72 -13.12
C LYS A 116 -13.15 6.02 -12.49
N PHE A 117 -13.25 5.55 -11.26
CA PHE A 117 -12.15 4.82 -10.61
C PHE A 117 -12.03 3.37 -11.10
N SER A 118 -12.97 2.85 -11.88
CA SER A 118 -12.79 1.58 -12.60
C SER A 118 -11.82 1.71 -13.78
N LEU A 119 -11.48 2.94 -14.21
CA LEU A 119 -10.58 3.17 -15.33
C LEU A 119 -9.10 3.17 -14.96
N VAL A 120 -8.79 3.16 -13.67
CA VAL A 120 -7.42 3.17 -13.13
C VAL A 120 -7.17 1.89 -12.34
N ARG A 121 -5.91 1.45 -12.28
CA ARG A 121 -5.47 0.24 -11.60
C ARG A 121 -4.33 0.50 -10.63
N GLY A 122 -3.90 -0.57 -9.97
CA GLY A 122 -2.70 -0.59 -9.15
C GLY A 122 -2.74 0.44 -8.02
N THR A 123 -1.62 1.09 -7.79
CA THR A 123 -1.43 2.04 -6.69
C THR A 123 -2.39 3.23 -6.78
N LEU A 124 -2.73 3.69 -8.00
CA LEU A 124 -3.65 4.82 -8.19
C LEU A 124 -5.10 4.45 -7.87
N LYS A 125 -5.55 3.24 -8.20
CA LYS A 125 -6.85 2.72 -7.75
C LYS A 125 -6.92 2.71 -6.22
N LEU A 126 -5.90 2.16 -5.56
CA LEU A 126 -5.83 2.08 -4.10
C LEU A 126 -5.86 3.47 -3.45
N TYR A 127 -5.11 4.42 -4.02
CA TYR A 127 -5.06 5.80 -3.55
C TYR A 127 -6.39 6.54 -3.74
N LEU A 128 -6.90 6.59 -4.98
CA LEU A 128 -8.09 7.37 -5.34
C LEU A 128 -9.35 6.82 -4.70
N GLY A 129 -9.45 5.49 -4.62
CA GLY A 129 -10.53 4.78 -3.94
C GLY A 129 -10.41 4.77 -2.41
N LYS A 130 -9.32 5.29 -1.84
CA LYS A 130 -9.08 5.36 -0.38
C LYS A 130 -9.09 4.00 0.35
N TYR A 131 -8.56 2.96 -0.29
CA TYR A 131 -8.46 1.61 0.30
C TYR A 131 -7.37 1.46 1.37
N THR A 132 -6.62 2.52 1.68
CA THR A 132 -5.42 2.48 2.52
C THR A 132 -5.45 3.54 3.62
N THR A 133 -4.44 3.57 4.49
CA THR A 133 -4.29 4.65 5.48
C THR A 133 -3.89 5.96 4.83
N ARG A 134 -4.18 7.07 5.52
CA ARG A 134 -3.67 8.39 5.13
C ARG A 134 -2.13 8.43 5.16
N ASP A 135 -1.50 7.70 6.08
CA ASP A 135 -0.04 7.66 6.20
C ASP A 135 0.61 7.01 4.96
N TRP A 136 0.09 5.85 4.51
CA TRP A 136 0.52 5.23 3.25
C TRP A 136 0.37 6.18 2.07
N ARG A 137 -0.77 6.85 1.94
CA ARG A 137 -1.03 7.79 0.82
C ARG A 137 0.00 8.93 0.76
N ARG A 138 0.50 9.40 1.90
CA ARG A 138 1.47 10.50 1.97
C ARG A 138 2.91 10.07 1.69
N LYS A 139 3.21 8.78 1.84
CA LYS A 139 4.58 8.24 1.88
C LYS A 139 4.86 7.20 0.80
N ARG A 140 3.85 6.84 0.01
CA ARG A 140 3.98 6.01 -1.19
C ARG A 140 4.37 6.88 -2.37
N PHE A 141 5.39 6.44 -3.11
CA PHE A 141 5.88 7.12 -4.31
C PHE A 141 5.83 6.19 -5.51
N THR A 142 5.24 6.64 -6.60
CA THR A 142 5.15 5.91 -7.87
C THR A 142 5.45 6.90 -8.99
N ASP A 143 5.68 6.45 -10.20
CA ASP A 143 5.91 7.24 -11.40
C ASP A 143 4.94 6.87 -12.52
N ASP A 144 4.03 5.93 -12.26
CA ASP A 144 3.11 5.35 -13.24
C ASP A 144 1.64 5.64 -12.96
N ILE A 145 0.88 5.91 -14.02
CA ILE A 145 -0.58 5.79 -14.05
C ILE A 145 -0.99 4.62 -14.94
N ASP A 146 -1.45 3.56 -14.29
CA ASP A 146 -2.00 2.38 -14.95
C ASP A 146 -3.49 2.57 -15.30
N PHE A 147 -3.80 2.73 -16.58
CA PHE A 147 -5.18 2.74 -17.07
C PHE A 147 -5.69 1.34 -17.46
N TRP A 148 -7.00 1.16 -17.35
CA TRP A 148 -7.75 -0.01 -17.79
C TRP A 148 -8.92 0.43 -18.66
N MET A 149 -8.65 0.70 -19.94
CA MET A 149 -9.63 1.28 -20.86
C MET A 149 -9.58 0.65 -22.24
N PHE A 150 -10.67 -0.01 -22.65
CA PHE A 150 -10.83 -0.58 -24.00
C PHE A 150 -10.94 0.47 -25.09
N GLN A 151 -11.40 1.67 -24.75
CA GLN A 151 -11.51 2.82 -25.66
C GLN A 151 -10.15 3.53 -25.80
N ILE A 152 -9.18 2.87 -26.44
CA ILE A 152 -7.78 3.34 -26.58
C ILE A 152 -7.71 4.72 -27.23
N ILE A 153 -8.49 4.96 -28.30
CA ILE A 153 -8.47 6.24 -29.03
C ILE A 153 -8.93 7.40 -28.14
N LEU A 154 -9.96 7.17 -27.31
CA LEU A 154 -10.44 8.14 -26.33
C LEU A 154 -9.33 8.45 -25.32
N LEU A 155 -8.72 7.42 -24.72
CA LEU A 155 -7.65 7.60 -23.74
C LEU A 155 -6.46 8.38 -24.35
N ASP A 156 -5.99 7.99 -25.54
CA ASP A 156 -4.90 8.67 -26.25
C ASP A 156 -5.25 10.16 -26.54
N SER A 157 -6.51 10.46 -26.86
CA SER A 157 -6.97 11.85 -27.04
C SER A 157 -6.95 12.62 -25.72
N THR A 158 -7.48 12.03 -24.65
CA THR A 158 -7.55 12.67 -23.33
C THR A 158 -6.15 12.92 -22.74
N LEU A 159 -5.21 11.98 -22.93
CA LEU A 159 -3.83 12.13 -22.48
C LEU A 159 -3.16 13.32 -23.18
N ARG A 160 -3.36 13.47 -24.50
CA ARG A 160 -2.88 14.65 -25.26
C ARG A 160 -3.45 15.95 -24.71
N ASP A 161 -4.76 15.99 -24.47
CA ASP A 161 -5.41 17.17 -23.87
C ASP A 161 -4.88 17.51 -22.48
N CYS A 162 -4.39 16.50 -21.75
CA CYS A 162 -3.76 16.66 -20.44
C CYS A 162 -2.25 16.88 -20.50
N SER A 163 -1.71 17.22 -21.68
CA SER A 163 -0.30 17.55 -21.94
C SER A 163 0.67 16.37 -21.78
N PHE A 164 0.20 15.13 -21.92
CA PHE A 164 1.10 13.99 -22.09
C PHE A 164 1.58 13.91 -23.54
N ILE A 165 2.83 13.49 -23.71
CA ILE A 165 3.49 13.32 -25.01
C ILE A 165 3.80 11.84 -25.18
N LYS A 166 3.37 11.24 -26.30
CA LYS A 166 3.68 9.84 -26.60
C LYS A 166 5.13 9.72 -27.05
N ASN A 167 5.92 8.97 -26.30
CA ASN A 167 7.26 8.60 -26.70
C ASN A 167 7.19 7.55 -27.81
N LYS A 168 7.76 7.85 -28.97
CA LYS A 168 7.70 6.96 -30.14
C LYS A 168 8.57 5.71 -29.99
N ASN A 169 9.59 5.75 -29.14
CA ASN A 169 10.53 4.66 -28.94
C ASN A 169 9.99 3.65 -27.93
N THR A 170 9.46 4.12 -26.79
CA THR A 170 8.91 3.25 -25.74
C THR A 170 7.43 2.94 -25.95
N GLY A 171 6.70 3.80 -26.67
CA GLY A 171 5.25 3.71 -26.83
C GLY A 171 4.45 4.26 -25.66
N GLU A 172 5.12 4.72 -24.60
CA GLU A 172 4.52 5.22 -23.36
C GLU A 172 4.12 6.70 -23.48
N TRP A 173 3.16 7.12 -22.67
CA TRP A 173 2.78 8.53 -22.54
C TRP A 173 3.54 9.16 -21.39
N GLU A 174 4.24 10.25 -21.66
CA GLU A 174 5.12 10.91 -20.68
C GLU A 174 4.66 12.34 -20.40
N LYS A 175 4.81 12.77 -19.15
CA LYS A 175 4.60 14.16 -18.73
C LYS A 175 5.64 14.56 -17.70
N THR A 176 6.31 15.70 -17.92
CA THR A 176 7.17 16.28 -16.89
C THR A 176 6.31 16.87 -15.77
N ILE A 177 6.60 16.46 -14.53
CA ILE A 177 5.95 16.97 -13.32
C ILE A 177 6.98 17.67 -12.45
N GLU A 178 6.59 18.84 -11.94
CA GLU A 178 7.43 19.66 -11.07
C GLU A 178 6.71 19.94 -9.75
N TRP A 179 7.43 19.79 -8.65
CA TRP A 179 6.90 20.16 -7.33
C TRP A 179 8.01 20.61 -6.40
N LYS A 180 7.60 21.27 -5.32
CA LYS A 180 8.49 21.69 -4.25
C LYS A 180 8.38 20.72 -3.09
N ASN A 181 9.49 20.08 -2.71
CA ASN A 181 9.52 19.21 -1.55
C ASN A 181 9.11 20.03 -0.31
N PRO A 182 8.06 19.64 0.44
CA PRO A 182 7.57 20.44 1.54
C PRO A 182 8.55 20.51 2.72
N ILE A 183 9.45 19.54 2.84
CA ILE A 183 10.46 19.43 3.90
C ILE A 183 11.74 20.15 3.48
N THR A 184 12.40 19.72 2.40
CA THR A 184 13.71 20.26 1.98
C THR A 184 13.60 21.59 1.25
N LYS A 185 12.39 21.96 0.79
CA LYS A 185 12.13 23.13 -0.07
C LYS A 185 12.81 23.07 -1.45
N GLU A 186 13.44 21.94 -1.78
CA GLU A 186 14.03 21.71 -3.10
C GLU A 186 12.93 21.60 -4.16
N PHE A 187 13.21 22.13 -5.34
CA PHE A 187 12.41 21.86 -6.54
C PHE A 187 12.83 20.50 -7.11
N ARG A 188 11.84 19.65 -7.35
CA ARG A 188 12.00 18.33 -7.98
C ARG A 188 11.29 18.35 -9.31
N ARG A 189 11.90 17.67 -10.28
CA ARG A 189 11.40 17.53 -11.64
C ARG A 189 11.62 16.07 -12.05
N GLU A 190 10.53 15.38 -12.33
CA GLU A 190 10.54 13.97 -12.70
C GLU A 190 9.61 13.72 -13.90
N THR A 191 9.74 12.56 -14.53
CA THR A 191 8.85 12.11 -15.60
C THR A 191 7.77 11.21 -15.03
N LEU A 192 6.52 11.56 -15.27
CA LEU A 192 5.34 10.74 -15.00
C LEU A 192 4.98 9.97 -16.28
N PHE A 193 4.81 8.66 -16.14
CA PHE A 193 4.38 7.78 -17.20
C PHE A 193 2.89 7.46 -17.06
N ALA A 194 2.21 7.34 -18.19
CA ALA A 194 0.86 6.84 -18.28
C ALA A 194 0.82 5.73 -19.33
N ALA A 195 0.26 4.59 -18.93
CA ALA A 195 0.17 3.42 -19.78
C ALA A 195 -1.25 2.87 -19.77
N ASN A 196 -1.64 2.26 -20.88
CA ASN A 196 -2.84 1.45 -20.94
C ASN A 196 -2.46 -0.02 -20.80
N ASN A 197 -2.86 -0.64 -19.70
CA ASN A 197 -2.45 -1.99 -19.36
C ASN A 197 -3.19 -3.09 -20.14
N LEU A 198 -4.01 -2.74 -21.13
CA LEU A 198 -4.62 -3.74 -22.01
C LEU A 198 -3.61 -4.57 -22.78
N ASN A 199 -2.42 -4.03 -23.09
CA ASN A 199 -1.40 -4.83 -23.76
C ASN A 199 -0.93 -6.02 -22.88
N GLN A 200 -1.10 -5.95 -21.55
CA GLN A 200 -0.82 -7.05 -20.62
C GLN A 200 -1.94 -8.12 -20.61
N LEU A 201 -3.08 -7.91 -21.30
CA LEU A 201 -4.06 -8.98 -21.55
C LEU A 201 -3.49 -10.08 -22.45
N LEU A 202 -2.53 -9.72 -23.30
CA LEU A 202 -1.94 -10.62 -24.30
C LEU A 202 -0.59 -11.19 -23.87
N ASP A 203 -0.10 -10.84 -22.67
CA ASP A 203 1.15 -11.34 -22.13
C ASP A 203 0.93 -12.65 -21.36
N PHE A 204 0.98 -13.76 -22.10
CA PHE A 204 0.86 -15.11 -21.56
C PHE A 204 2.18 -15.66 -20.99
N GLY A 205 3.31 -14.95 -21.17
CA GLY A 205 4.65 -15.49 -20.91
C GLY A 205 5.18 -15.26 -19.49
N ALA A 206 4.81 -14.15 -18.85
CA ALA A 206 5.42 -13.71 -17.58
C ALA A 206 4.53 -13.86 -16.34
N GLY A 207 3.35 -14.50 -16.46
CA GLY A 207 2.39 -14.58 -15.34
C GLY A 207 1.72 -13.25 -14.99
N SER A 208 1.79 -12.29 -15.92
CA SER A 208 1.32 -10.91 -15.88
C SER A 208 -0.13 -10.73 -16.37
N TYR A 209 -0.83 -11.82 -16.68
CA TYR A 209 -2.23 -11.77 -17.13
C TYR A 209 -3.11 -10.92 -16.20
N LEU A 210 -3.78 -9.94 -16.78
CA LEU A 210 -4.59 -8.95 -16.10
C LEU A 210 -6.07 -9.13 -16.43
N GLU A 211 -6.95 -9.21 -15.44
CA GLU A 211 -8.38 -9.49 -15.69
C GLU A 211 -9.31 -8.27 -15.54
N GLY A 212 -8.92 -7.24 -14.78
CA GLY A 212 -9.84 -6.15 -14.46
C GLY A 212 -9.27 -5.16 -13.45
N SER A 213 -9.98 -4.07 -13.16
CA SER A 213 -9.50 -3.03 -12.26
C SER A 213 -10.02 -3.10 -10.82
N SER A 214 -10.68 -4.20 -10.44
CA SER A 214 -11.15 -4.43 -9.08
C SER A 214 -9.97 -4.72 -8.14
N LEU A 215 -10.24 -4.64 -6.84
CA LEU A 215 -9.28 -5.02 -5.80
C LEU A 215 -8.83 -6.49 -5.94
N LYS A 216 -9.75 -7.40 -6.30
CA LYS A 216 -9.43 -8.82 -6.54
C LYS A 216 -8.37 -8.96 -7.63
N GLU A 217 -8.59 -8.37 -8.80
CA GLU A 217 -7.62 -8.50 -9.90
C GLU A 217 -6.29 -7.78 -9.62
N ILE A 218 -6.31 -6.70 -8.83
CA ILE A 218 -5.09 -6.06 -8.34
C ILE A 218 -4.32 -7.01 -7.42
N PHE A 219 -5.00 -7.69 -6.49
CA PHE A 219 -4.37 -8.65 -5.59
C PHE A 219 -3.86 -9.89 -6.31
N ASP A 220 -4.62 -10.43 -7.26
CA ASP A 220 -4.17 -11.57 -8.08
C ASP A 220 -2.82 -11.30 -8.75
N LYS A 221 -2.64 -10.09 -9.32
CA LYS A 221 -1.36 -9.65 -9.89
C LYS A 221 -0.29 -9.50 -8.80
N LYS A 222 -0.61 -8.76 -7.74
CA LYS A 222 0.33 -8.39 -6.67
C LYS A 222 0.85 -9.58 -5.88
N ILE A 223 0.01 -10.60 -5.63
CA ILE A 223 0.42 -11.83 -4.93
C ILE A 223 1.35 -12.67 -5.82
N LYS A 224 1.07 -12.77 -7.13
CA LYS A 224 1.92 -13.52 -8.06
C LYS A 224 3.28 -12.86 -8.27
N ARG A 225 3.29 -11.53 -8.46
CA ARG A 225 4.51 -10.73 -8.63
C ARG A 225 5.31 -10.63 -7.32
N GLY A 226 4.67 -10.20 -6.24
CA GLY A 226 5.22 -10.23 -4.89
C GLY A 226 6.40 -9.30 -4.64
N HIS A 227 6.52 -8.19 -5.37
CA HIS A 227 7.52 -7.17 -5.04
C HIS A 227 7.19 -6.58 -3.67
N ASP A 228 8.16 -6.03 -2.94
CA ASP A 228 7.88 -5.47 -1.60
C ASP A 228 6.82 -4.36 -1.63
N VAL A 229 6.78 -3.61 -2.73
CA VAL A 229 5.71 -2.63 -3.01
C VAL A 229 4.33 -3.27 -3.17
N ASP A 230 4.25 -4.45 -3.78
CA ASP A 230 2.99 -5.18 -3.94
C ASP A 230 2.48 -5.74 -2.63
N LEU A 231 3.38 -6.36 -1.86
CA LEU A 231 3.05 -6.91 -0.55
C LEU A 231 2.67 -5.77 0.41
N SER A 232 3.39 -4.66 0.38
CA SER A 232 3.06 -3.45 1.14
C SER A 232 1.67 -2.93 0.78
N ASP A 233 1.33 -2.82 -0.50
CA ASP A 233 0.00 -2.37 -0.94
C ASP A 233 -1.11 -3.28 -0.40
N ILE A 234 -0.96 -4.61 -0.53
CA ILE A 234 -1.91 -5.60 0.03
C ILE A 234 -2.07 -5.41 1.54
N ILE A 235 -0.96 -5.34 2.27
CA ILE A 235 -0.96 -5.20 3.73
C ILE A 235 -1.65 -3.90 4.17
N ASN A 236 -1.44 -2.79 3.45
CA ASN A 236 -2.08 -1.53 3.81
C ASN A 236 -3.59 -1.53 3.56
N VAL A 237 -4.07 -2.31 2.58
CA VAL A 237 -5.50 -2.54 2.39
C VAL A 237 -6.04 -3.43 3.50
N ALA A 238 -5.38 -4.54 3.80
CA ALA A 238 -5.78 -5.46 4.87
C ALA A 238 -5.82 -4.78 6.25
N MET A 239 -4.91 -3.84 6.49
CA MET A 239 -4.81 -3.10 7.74
C MET A 239 -6.08 -2.29 8.05
N VAL A 240 -6.70 -1.67 7.04
CA VAL A 240 -7.88 -0.80 7.22
C VAL A 240 -9.21 -1.53 6.99
N ASN A 241 -9.19 -2.81 6.63
CA ASN A 241 -10.39 -3.60 6.36
C ASN A 241 -10.45 -4.84 7.26
N ASN A 242 -11.44 -4.88 8.15
CA ASN A 242 -11.70 -6.02 9.03
C ASN A 242 -12.68 -7.06 8.40
N GLY A 243 -13.32 -6.70 7.28
CA GLY A 243 -14.32 -7.52 6.59
C GLY A 243 -15.73 -7.48 7.20
N THR A 244 -15.94 -6.71 8.27
CA THR A 244 -17.27 -6.53 8.88
C THR A 244 -17.92 -5.23 8.45
N ASP A 245 -17.14 -4.14 8.38
CA ASP A 245 -17.62 -2.77 8.24
C ASP A 245 -16.80 -1.98 7.22
N GLY A 246 -17.31 -0.82 6.77
CA GLY A 246 -16.61 0.10 5.88
C GLY A 246 -17.11 0.15 4.43
N SER A 247 -16.75 1.21 3.70
CA SER A 247 -17.24 1.51 2.35
C SER A 247 -16.75 0.53 1.27
N HIS A 248 -15.74 -0.28 1.56
CA HIS A 248 -15.12 -1.22 0.63
C HIS A 248 -15.30 -2.69 1.04
N LYS A 249 -16.22 -2.97 1.97
CA LYS A 249 -16.42 -4.31 2.53
C LYS A 249 -16.63 -5.37 1.45
N GLU A 250 -17.55 -5.14 0.52
CA GLU A 250 -17.91 -6.12 -0.51
C GLU A 250 -16.71 -6.45 -1.41
N GLU A 251 -16.02 -5.42 -1.91
CA GLU A 251 -14.85 -5.59 -2.77
C GLU A 251 -13.65 -6.21 -2.02
N TRP A 252 -13.50 -5.92 -0.73
CA TRP A 252 -12.51 -6.58 0.13
C TRP A 252 -12.83 -8.07 0.34
N LEU A 253 -14.10 -8.42 0.60
CA LEU A 253 -14.53 -9.81 0.74
C LEU A 253 -14.32 -10.58 -0.55
N GLU A 254 -14.60 -9.98 -1.70
CA GLU A 254 -14.30 -10.57 -3.01
C GLU A 254 -12.78 -10.74 -3.22
N ALA A 255 -11.99 -9.74 -2.86
CA ALA A 255 -10.53 -9.79 -2.98
C ALA A 255 -9.88 -10.86 -2.09
N LEU A 256 -10.56 -11.36 -1.04
CA LEU A 256 -10.06 -12.49 -0.26
C LEU A 256 -9.95 -13.77 -1.11
N SER A 257 -10.80 -13.93 -2.12
CA SER A 257 -10.74 -15.07 -3.05
C SER A 257 -9.41 -15.13 -3.82
N SER A 258 -8.73 -14.00 -4.02
CA SER A 258 -7.40 -13.94 -4.65
C SER A 258 -6.35 -14.74 -3.87
N PHE A 259 -6.41 -14.74 -2.54
CA PHE A 259 -5.47 -15.51 -1.72
C PHE A 259 -5.77 -17.00 -1.79
N GLU A 260 -7.04 -17.39 -1.85
CA GLU A 260 -7.45 -18.79 -2.04
C GLU A 260 -7.00 -19.30 -3.42
N GLN A 261 -7.21 -18.52 -4.47
CA GLN A 261 -6.75 -18.83 -5.82
C GLN A 261 -5.22 -18.94 -5.87
N ALA A 262 -4.51 -17.99 -5.26
CA ALA A 262 -3.06 -18.00 -5.17
C ALA A 262 -2.54 -19.23 -4.40
N ALA A 263 -3.15 -19.57 -3.27
CA ALA A 263 -2.81 -20.74 -2.49
C ALA A 263 -3.00 -22.02 -3.32
N ASN A 264 -4.06 -22.13 -4.12
CA ASN A 264 -4.29 -23.33 -4.96
C ASN A 264 -3.33 -23.49 -6.15
N THR A 265 -2.45 -22.53 -6.42
CA THR A 265 -1.42 -22.68 -7.46
C THR A 265 -0.28 -23.59 -7.01
N ARG A 266 0.36 -24.31 -7.95
CA ARG A 266 1.61 -25.07 -7.71
C ARG A 266 2.86 -24.17 -7.76
N ASN A 267 2.69 -22.86 -7.69
CA ASN A 267 3.78 -21.90 -7.84
C ASN A 267 4.48 -21.69 -6.49
N ILE A 268 5.76 -22.08 -6.43
CA ILE A 268 6.62 -21.96 -5.26
C ILE A 268 6.91 -20.49 -4.88
N ARG A 269 6.98 -19.57 -5.87
CA ARG A 269 7.09 -18.13 -5.64
C ARG A 269 5.85 -17.59 -4.96
N THR A 270 4.66 -17.98 -5.42
CA THR A 270 3.39 -17.59 -4.79
C THR A 270 3.35 -18.03 -3.32
N THR A 271 3.79 -19.25 -3.02
CA THR A 271 3.89 -19.72 -1.64
C THR A 271 4.85 -18.85 -0.82
N SER A 272 6.01 -18.51 -1.38
CA SER A 272 6.99 -17.61 -0.74
C SER A 272 6.43 -16.21 -0.47
N ASN A 273 5.61 -15.69 -1.38
CA ASN A 273 4.95 -14.39 -1.25
C ASN A 273 3.87 -14.42 -0.15
N LEU A 274 3.07 -15.50 -0.08
CA LEU A 274 2.11 -15.71 1.01
C LEU A 274 2.81 -15.83 2.38
N ILE A 275 3.97 -16.51 2.43
CA ILE A 275 4.79 -16.57 3.64
C ILE A 275 5.26 -15.17 4.05
N SER A 276 5.76 -14.41 3.09
CA SER A 276 6.23 -13.05 3.33
C SER A 276 5.11 -12.12 3.82
N LEU A 277 3.89 -12.26 3.27
CA LEU A 277 2.73 -11.46 3.68
C LEU A 277 2.42 -11.60 5.17
N TYR A 278 2.34 -12.81 5.73
CA TYR A 278 2.03 -12.97 7.15
C TYR A 278 3.21 -12.52 8.03
N ARG A 279 4.46 -12.77 7.61
CA ARG A 279 5.65 -12.33 8.37
C ARG A 279 5.75 -10.81 8.48
N TYR A 280 5.53 -10.11 7.37
CA TYR A 280 5.48 -8.64 7.36
C TYR A 280 4.30 -8.13 8.18
N SER A 281 3.11 -8.71 7.99
CA SER A 281 1.89 -8.27 8.68
C SER A 281 2.00 -8.40 10.20
N PHE A 282 2.56 -9.50 10.72
CA PHE A 282 2.81 -9.64 12.16
C PHE A 282 3.83 -8.64 12.69
N ALA A 283 4.95 -8.43 12.01
CA ALA A 283 5.95 -7.43 12.41
C ALA A 283 5.34 -6.01 12.46
N ILE A 284 4.51 -5.69 11.48
CA ILE A 284 3.80 -4.40 11.40
C ILE A 284 2.76 -4.30 12.53
N ALA A 285 2.01 -5.36 12.82
CA ALA A 285 1.05 -5.37 13.91
C ALA A 285 1.71 -5.11 15.26
N ASP A 286 2.86 -5.76 15.53
CA ASP A 286 3.62 -5.55 16.77
C ASP A 286 4.16 -4.12 16.86
N TYR A 287 4.67 -3.57 15.75
CA TYR A 287 5.08 -2.16 15.68
C TYR A 287 3.91 -1.21 15.97
N LEU A 288 2.74 -1.41 15.36
CA LEU A 288 1.56 -0.56 15.57
C LEU A 288 1.08 -0.60 17.02
N LYS A 289 1.11 -1.79 17.64
CA LYS A 289 0.79 -1.96 19.06
C LYS A 289 1.75 -1.17 19.95
N ARG A 290 3.07 -1.28 19.71
CA ARG A 290 4.09 -0.49 20.43
C ARG A 290 3.88 1.01 20.27
N VAL A 291 3.57 1.49 19.05
CA VAL A 291 3.28 2.91 18.82
C VAL A 291 2.03 3.34 19.59
N SER A 292 0.95 2.54 19.59
CA SER A 292 -0.25 2.82 20.39
C SER A 292 0.07 2.95 21.87
N GLU A 293 0.85 2.02 22.43
CA GLU A 293 1.26 2.02 23.84
C GLU A 293 2.13 3.25 24.17
N ALA A 294 3.09 3.58 23.30
CA ALA A 294 3.93 4.76 23.44
C ALA A 294 3.10 6.06 23.44
N ILE A 295 2.14 6.19 22.51
CA ILE A 295 1.22 7.33 22.49
C ILE A 295 0.44 7.41 23.80
N LYS A 296 -0.23 6.32 24.21
CA LYS A 296 -1.02 6.30 25.46
C LYS A 296 -0.20 6.68 26.68
N ARG A 297 1.08 6.33 26.72
CA ARG A 297 1.99 6.64 27.84
C ARG A 297 2.47 8.08 27.86
N TYR A 298 2.75 8.68 26.70
CA TYR A 298 3.46 9.96 26.62
C TYR A 298 2.63 11.13 26.08
N ASN A 299 1.38 10.90 25.66
CA ASN A 299 0.53 11.92 25.05
C ASN A 299 0.39 13.19 25.90
N ASP A 300 0.27 13.05 27.23
CA ASP A 300 0.11 14.19 28.15
C ASP A 300 1.29 15.17 28.11
N LEU A 301 2.46 14.72 27.65
CA LEU A 301 3.62 15.60 27.50
C LEU A 301 3.37 16.73 26.50
N ILE A 302 2.38 16.61 25.60
CA ILE A 302 2.02 17.71 24.69
C ILE A 302 1.58 18.98 25.43
N PHE A 303 1.17 18.88 26.69
CA PHE A 303 0.84 20.03 27.56
C PHE A 303 2.04 20.58 28.33
N ASP A 304 3.15 19.84 28.42
CA ASP A 304 4.37 20.30 29.07
C ASP A 304 5.09 21.32 28.18
N LYS A 305 4.97 22.60 28.54
CA LYS A 305 5.58 23.71 27.78
C LYS A 305 7.11 23.74 27.87
N SER A 306 7.71 23.05 28.83
CA SER A 306 9.17 22.92 28.92
C SER A 306 9.70 21.96 27.84
N LYS A 307 8.97 20.87 27.59
CA LYS A 307 9.32 19.89 26.55
C LYS A 307 8.82 20.29 25.16
N TYR A 308 7.57 20.75 25.08
CA TYR A 308 6.91 21.15 23.84
C TYR A 308 6.54 22.63 23.87
N PRO A 309 7.50 23.57 23.81
CA PRO A 309 7.19 24.99 23.73
C PRO A 309 6.45 25.33 22.43
N ASP A 310 5.84 26.51 22.34
CA ASP A 310 5.00 26.91 21.19
C ASP A 310 5.76 26.87 19.85
N LYS A 311 7.08 27.08 19.87
CA LYS A 311 7.94 26.92 18.69
C LYS A 311 7.95 25.47 18.18
N THR A 312 8.00 24.50 19.08
CA THR A 312 7.94 23.06 18.76
C THR A 312 6.53 22.70 18.33
N LEU A 313 5.50 23.19 19.00
CA LEU A 313 4.09 23.00 18.58
C LEU A 313 3.85 23.49 17.14
N LYS A 314 4.39 24.67 16.79
CA LYS A 314 4.39 25.18 15.41
C LYS A 314 5.08 24.24 14.43
N LYS A 315 6.17 23.56 14.83
CA LYS A 315 6.86 22.56 14.00
C LYS A 315 5.96 21.34 13.79
N LEU A 316 5.34 20.80 14.83
CA LEU A 316 4.40 19.67 14.76
C LEU A 316 3.20 19.97 13.85
N CYS A 317 2.69 21.19 13.88
CA CYS A 317 1.56 21.56 13.03
C CYS A 317 1.92 21.66 11.53
N ARG A 318 3.20 21.81 11.16
CA ARG A 318 3.61 22.01 9.74
C ARG A 318 3.31 20.83 8.83
N PHE A 319 3.09 19.64 9.37
CA PHE A 319 2.77 18.45 8.58
C PHE A 319 1.37 18.50 7.96
N SER A 320 0.53 19.48 8.28
CA SER A 320 -0.80 19.63 7.70
C SER A 320 -1.20 21.10 7.60
N LYS A 321 -1.68 21.54 6.44
CA LYS A 321 -2.28 22.87 6.28
C LYS A 321 -3.43 23.09 7.27
N HIS A 322 -4.18 22.03 7.59
CA HIS A 322 -5.26 22.08 8.57
C HIS A 322 -4.75 22.43 9.97
N TRP A 323 -3.68 21.78 10.43
CA TRP A 323 -3.08 22.06 11.74
C TRP A 323 -2.47 23.46 11.82
N VAL A 324 -1.81 23.91 10.75
CA VAL A 324 -1.29 25.29 10.66
C VAL A 324 -2.42 26.31 10.78
N ASN A 325 -3.52 26.12 10.05
CA ASN A 325 -4.65 27.03 10.08
C ASN A 325 -5.33 27.05 11.45
N PHE A 326 -5.53 25.87 12.06
CA PHE A 326 -6.13 25.75 13.39
C PHE A 326 -5.30 26.48 14.45
N LEU A 327 -3.98 26.31 14.42
CA LEU A 327 -3.05 27.00 15.32
C LEU A 327 -3.10 28.53 15.16
N ASN A 328 -3.20 29.03 13.94
CA ASN A 328 -3.27 30.47 13.67
C ASN A 328 -4.58 31.09 14.16
N ILE A 329 -5.70 30.36 14.12
CA ILE A 329 -7.02 30.85 14.50
C ILE A 329 -7.25 30.74 16.02
N ASN A 330 -6.91 29.59 16.61
CA ASN A 330 -7.31 29.24 17.99
C ASN A 330 -6.16 29.37 18.99
N GLY A 331 -4.93 29.53 18.52
CA GLY A 331 -3.74 29.67 19.36
C GLY A 331 -3.20 28.34 19.92
N PRO A 332 -2.06 28.40 20.64
CA PRO A 332 -1.32 27.21 21.07
C PRO A 332 -2.07 26.29 22.03
N GLU A 333 -2.77 26.83 23.03
CA GLU A 333 -3.40 26.01 24.08
C GLU A 333 -4.53 25.14 23.53
N GLU A 334 -5.39 25.71 22.68
CA GLU A 334 -6.48 24.96 22.08
C GLU A 334 -5.95 23.93 21.08
N THR A 335 -4.87 24.27 20.37
CA THR A 335 -4.19 23.33 19.47
C THR A 335 -3.62 22.13 20.22
N ARG A 336 -3.08 22.32 21.44
CA ARG A 336 -2.59 21.20 22.27
C ARG A 336 -3.69 20.23 22.64
N LYS A 337 -4.88 20.73 23.02
CA LYS A 337 -6.02 19.87 23.38
C LYS A 337 -6.46 19.02 22.19
N ILE A 338 -6.64 19.64 21.03
CA ILE A 338 -7.05 18.90 19.83
C ILE A 338 -5.97 17.93 19.35
N LEU A 339 -4.69 18.29 19.45
CA LEU A 339 -3.61 17.35 19.15
C LEU A 339 -3.60 16.15 20.12
N HIS A 340 -3.82 16.40 21.42
CA HIS A 340 -3.91 15.35 22.43
C HIS A 340 -5.05 14.38 22.10
N GLU A 341 -6.25 14.89 21.83
CA GLU A 341 -7.42 14.10 21.44
C GLU A 341 -7.15 13.30 20.15
N PHE A 342 -6.60 13.97 19.13
CA PHE A 342 -6.21 13.33 17.88
C PHE A 342 -5.20 12.20 18.11
N TYR A 343 -4.20 12.40 18.97
CA TYR A 343 -3.22 11.36 19.27
C TYR A 343 -3.85 10.16 20.00
N LEU A 344 -4.81 10.38 20.90
CA LEU A 344 -5.57 9.28 21.52
C LEU A 344 -6.37 8.48 20.47
N GLU A 345 -7.09 9.17 19.58
CA GLU A 345 -7.81 8.53 18.47
C GLU A 345 -6.85 7.70 17.61
N GLN A 346 -5.69 8.27 17.29
CA GLN A 346 -4.65 7.60 16.53
C GLN A 346 -4.03 6.39 17.25
N ALA A 347 -4.05 6.34 18.59
CA ALA A 347 -3.62 5.17 19.35
C ALA A 347 -4.64 4.03 19.22
N GLU A 348 -5.94 4.33 19.34
CA GLU A 348 -7.00 3.32 19.19
C GLU A 348 -7.09 2.79 17.74
N GLU A 349 -6.95 3.66 16.74
CA GLU A 349 -6.87 3.23 15.34
C GLU A 349 -5.71 2.27 15.11
N LYS A 350 -4.53 2.52 15.69
CA LYS A 350 -3.35 1.64 15.53
C LYS A 350 -3.57 0.28 16.15
N LEU A 351 -4.24 0.20 17.29
CA LEU A 351 -4.60 -1.07 17.90
C LEU A 351 -5.56 -1.86 17.00
N THR A 352 -6.58 -1.19 16.46
CA THR A 352 -7.53 -1.79 15.50
C THR A 352 -6.80 -2.31 14.25
N HIS A 353 -5.93 -1.49 13.67
CA HIS A 353 -5.08 -1.86 12.53
C HIS A 353 -4.18 -3.07 12.82
N ALA A 354 -3.60 -3.15 14.03
CA ALA A 354 -2.78 -4.29 14.44
C ALA A 354 -3.60 -5.58 14.51
N GLU A 355 -4.80 -5.53 15.09
CA GLU A 355 -5.68 -6.70 15.15
C GLU A 355 -6.18 -7.15 13.76
N ASN A 356 -6.52 -6.21 12.87
CA ASN A 356 -6.86 -6.52 11.49
C ASN A 356 -5.72 -7.27 10.77
N LEU A 357 -4.48 -6.83 10.96
CA LEU A 357 -3.32 -7.49 10.38
C LEU A 357 -3.05 -8.88 10.96
N LYS A 358 -3.26 -9.09 12.26
CA LYS A 358 -3.18 -10.44 12.85
C LYS A 358 -4.26 -11.36 12.30
N LEU A 359 -5.49 -10.89 12.19
CA LEU A 359 -6.60 -11.65 11.60
C LEU A 359 -6.31 -12.01 10.14
N PHE A 360 -5.82 -11.05 9.35
CA PHE A 360 -5.39 -11.29 7.97
C PHE A 360 -4.27 -12.34 7.91
N SER A 361 -3.23 -12.19 8.73
CA SER A 361 -2.10 -13.13 8.79
C SER A 361 -2.53 -14.55 9.14
N ASN A 362 -3.42 -14.70 10.12
CA ASN A 362 -3.98 -15.99 10.53
C ASN A 362 -4.79 -16.65 9.40
N LYS A 363 -5.51 -15.87 8.58
CA LYS A 363 -6.19 -16.39 7.39
C LYS A 363 -5.19 -16.94 6.37
N ILE A 364 -4.10 -16.21 6.11
CA ILE A 364 -3.04 -16.67 5.20
C ILE A 364 -2.37 -17.95 5.72
N LEU A 365 -2.03 -18.00 7.00
CA LEU A 365 -1.47 -19.20 7.64
C LEU A 365 -2.41 -20.40 7.51
N LYS A 366 -3.71 -20.22 7.79
CA LYS A 366 -4.72 -21.27 7.63
C LYS A 366 -4.79 -21.79 6.19
N LEU A 367 -4.72 -20.90 5.19
CA LEU A 367 -4.71 -21.29 3.77
C LEU A 367 -3.45 -22.09 3.42
N LEU A 368 -2.27 -21.64 3.87
CA LEU A 368 -1.01 -22.36 3.63
C LEU A 368 -1.00 -23.74 4.30
N ASN A 369 -1.45 -23.83 5.55
CA ASN A 369 -1.49 -25.08 6.30
C ASN A 369 -2.48 -26.07 5.70
N SER A 370 -3.67 -25.61 5.29
CA SER A 370 -4.63 -26.45 4.59
C SER A 370 -4.08 -26.95 3.25
N LYS A 371 -3.38 -26.09 2.50
CA LYS A 371 -2.77 -26.47 1.22
C LYS A 371 -1.76 -27.61 1.39
N TYR A 372 -0.92 -27.57 2.42
CA TYR A 372 0.22 -28.48 2.55
C TYR A 372 0.04 -29.58 3.61
N GLU A 373 -1.17 -29.72 4.15
CA GLU A 373 -1.54 -30.76 5.12
C GLU A 373 -1.19 -32.17 4.61
N TYR A 374 -1.45 -32.46 3.34
CA TYR A 374 -1.15 -33.77 2.73
C TYR A 374 0.35 -34.10 2.67
N LEU A 375 1.22 -33.10 2.72
CA LEU A 375 2.68 -33.27 2.82
C LEU A 375 3.16 -33.36 4.27
N LYS A 376 2.25 -33.30 5.25
CA LYS A 376 2.57 -33.19 6.67
C LYS A 376 3.49 -31.99 6.96
N VAL A 377 3.14 -30.84 6.40
CA VAL A 377 3.88 -29.59 6.56
C VAL A 377 2.98 -28.53 7.18
N THR A 378 3.49 -27.90 8.23
CA THR A 378 2.83 -26.79 8.93
C THR A 378 3.74 -25.57 8.89
N PHE A 379 3.15 -24.41 8.60
CA PHE A 379 3.76 -23.09 8.66
C PHE A 379 3.26 -22.38 9.92
N ASP A 380 4.20 -21.86 10.67
CA ASP A 380 3.94 -21.12 11.90
C ASP A 380 4.80 -19.85 11.96
N ILE A 381 4.44 -18.92 12.84
CA ILE A 381 5.21 -17.71 13.12
C ILE A 381 5.72 -17.77 14.56
N GLU A 382 6.93 -17.27 14.77
CA GLU A 382 7.44 -17.01 16.11
C GLU A 382 6.48 -16.07 16.85
N THR A 383 6.05 -16.48 18.04
CA THR A 383 5.14 -15.73 18.91
C THR A 383 5.87 -14.67 19.71
#